data_AF-A0A357T523-F1
#
_entry.id   AF-A0A357T523-F1
#
_cell.length_a   1.000
_cell.length_b   1.000
_cell.length_c   1.000
_cell.angle_alpha   90.00
_cell.angle_beta   90.00
_cell.angle_gamma   90.00
#
_symmetry.space_group_name_H-M   'P 1'
#
loop_
_entity.id
_entity.type
_entity.pdbx_description
1 polymer ?
#
loop_
_entity_poly.entity_id
_entity_poly.type
_entity_poly.pdbx_seq_one_letter_code
_entity_poly.pdbx_strand_id
1 'polypeptide(L)'
;VEAIKVIIAAEPGLYREMHEFALRHLEEARKYYHISGDPQRVPALQDLSDQELPKLMEEDDSRQIIHITYGLILLAKDQNGKYLFRDRIYECLQRNEELYNQFLEKHIGKHLELLGF
;
A
#
# COMPACT_ATOMS: atom_id res chain seq x y z
N VAL A 1 -2.21 6.85 -0.02
CA VAL A 1 -2.61 5.77 0.93
C VAL A 1 -3.97 5.19 0.55
N GLU A 2 -4.97 6.00 0.20
CA GLU A 2 -6.32 5.51 -0.14
C GLU A 2 -6.36 4.47 -1.29
N ALA A 3 -5.52 4.61 -2.33
CA ALA A 3 -5.41 3.60 -3.39
C ALA A 3 -4.98 2.21 -2.86
N ILE A 4 -4.11 2.17 -1.84
CA ILE A 4 -3.71 0.91 -1.20
C ILE A 4 -4.87 0.30 -0.42
N LYS A 5 -5.71 1.12 0.23
CA LYS A 5 -6.91 0.63 0.93
C LYS A 5 -7.92 -0.01 -0.03
N VAL A 6 -8.07 0.54 -1.24
CA VAL A 6 -8.87 -0.08 -2.30
C VAL A 6 -8.29 -1.44 -2.68
N ILE A 7 -6.97 -1.53 -2.91
CA ILE A 7 -6.32 -2.80 -3.25
C ILE A 7 -6.48 -3.82 -2.12
N ILE A 8 -6.31 -3.42 -0.86
CA ILE A 8 -6.54 -4.31 0.29
C ILE A 8 -7.98 -4.86 0.29
N ALA A 9 -8.96 -4.00 0.03
CA ALA A 9 -10.37 -4.37 0.07
C ALA A 9 -10.79 -5.24 -1.13
N ALA A 10 -10.27 -4.96 -2.33
CA ALA A 10 -10.68 -5.61 -3.57
C ALA A 10 -9.81 -6.81 -3.96
N GLU A 11 -8.50 -6.72 -3.72
CA GLU A 11 -7.47 -7.66 -4.17
C GLU A 11 -6.42 -7.89 -3.06
N PRO A 12 -6.80 -8.49 -1.91
CA PRO A 12 -5.90 -8.65 -0.75
C PRO A 12 -4.63 -9.46 -1.09
N GLY A 13 -4.73 -10.41 -2.02
CA GLY A 13 -3.56 -11.14 -2.55
C GLY A 13 -2.54 -10.22 -3.22
N LEU A 14 -3.00 -9.28 -4.06
CA LEU A 14 -2.12 -8.28 -4.69
C LEU A 14 -1.45 -7.40 -3.64
N TYR A 15 -2.19 -6.98 -2.61
CA TYR A 15 -1.60 -6.24 -1.50
C TYR A 15 -0.48 -7.02 -0.78
N ARG A 16 -0.71 -8.31 -0.49
CA ARG A 16 0.30 -9.17 0.16
C ARG A 16 1.58 -9.25 -0.66
N GLU A 17 1.46 -9.50 -1.97
CA GLU A 17 2.62 -9.54 -2.87
C GLU A 17 3.39 -8.20 -2.87
N MET A 18 2.66 -7.08 -2.94
CA MET A 18 3.25 -5.74 -2.91
C MET A 18 3.97 -5.46 -1.58
N HIS A 19 3.38 -5.85 -0.44
CA HIS A 19 3.95 -5.61 0.88
C HIS A 19 5.18 -6.49 1.09
N GLU A 20 5.14 -7.77 0.73
CA GLU A 20 6.35 -8.62 0.77
C GLU A 20 7.47 -8.10 -0.12
N PHE A 21 7.13 -7.55 -1.29
CA PHE A 21 8.10 -6.89 -2.14
C PHE A 21 8.69 -5.65 -1.45
N ALA A 22 7.85 -4.80 -0.86
CA ALA A 22 8.28 -3.63 -0.11
C ALA A 22 9.26 -3.97 1.02
N LEU A 23 8.97 -5.01 1.81
CA LEU A 23 9.85 -5.46 2.90
C LEU A 23 11.21 -5.94 2.38
N ARG A 24 11.23 -6.71 1.28
CA ARG A 24 12.47 -7.22 0.67
C ARG A 24 13.34 -6.12 0.08
N HIS A 25 12.73 -5.04 -0.42
CA HIS A 25 13.42 -3.93 -1.08
C HIS A 25 13.57 -2.68 -0.19
N LEU A 26 13.24 -2.78 1.10
CA LEU A 26 13.26 -1.64 2.01
C LEU A 26 14.66 -1.03 2.17
N GLU A 27 15.69 -1.87 2.28
CA GLU A 27 17.09 -1.43 2.40
C GLU A 27 17.57 -0.67 1.14
N GLU A 28 17.04 -1.00 -0.04
CA GLU A 28 17.31 -0.26 -1.27
C GLU A 28 16.64 1.12 -1.24
N ALA A 29 15.38 1.18 -0.78
CA ALA A 29 14.64 2.44 -0.63
C ALA A 29 15.28 3.37 0.42
N ARG A 30 15.81 2.82 1.52
CA ARG A 30 16.50 3.58 2.60
C ARG A 30 17.74 4.34 2.12
N LYS A 31 18.34 3.96 0.99
CA LYS A 31 19.46 4.72 0.39
C LYS A 31 19.04 6.08 -0.17
N TYR A 32 17.77 6.22 -0.54
CA TYR A 32 17.23 7.43 -1.18
C TYR A 32 16.40 8.29 -0.21
N TYR A 33 15.90 7.70 0.88
CA TYR A 33 15.05 8.37 1.85
C TYR A 33 15.46 8.05 3.29
N HIS A 34 15.59 9.08 4.14
CA HIS A 34 15.74 8.86 5.58
C HIS A 34 14.36 8.53 6.18
N ILE A 35 14.18 7.31 6.65
CA ILE A 35 12.92 6.84 7.24
C ILE A 35 13.11 6.15 8.57
N SER A 36 12.08 6.30 9.42
CA SER A 36 11.99 5.73 10.76
C SER A 36 11.35 4.34 10.80
N GLY A 37 10.65 3.94 9.73
CA GLY A 37 9.86 2.71 9.70
C GLY A 37 10.71 1.46 9.95
N ASP A 38 10.34 0.69 10.97
CA ASP A 38 11.03 -0.52 11.39
C ASP A 38 10.33 -1.78 10.86
N PRO A 39 10.93 -2.52 9.90
CA PRO A 39 10.33 -3.73 9.35
C PRO A 39 10.14 -4.84 10.40
N GLN A 40 10.86 -4.81 11.53
CA GLN A 40 10.71 -5.81 12.58
C GLN A 40 9.42 -5.65 13.40
N ARG A 41 8.77 -4.48 13.31
CA ARG A 41 7.49 -4.19 13.98
C ARG A 41 6.28 -4.49 13.10
N VAL A 42 6.51 -4.84 11.84
CA VAL A 42 5.44 -5.27 10.93
C VAL A 42 5.12 -6.73 11.23
N PRO A 43 3.85 -7.07 11.53
CA PRO A 43 3.47 -8.47 11.73
C PRO A 43 3.68 -9.27 10.43
N ALA A 44 3.99 -10.55 10.59
CA ALA A 44 4.13 -11.47 9.47
C ALA A 44 2.81 -11.53 8.69
N LEU A 45 2.86 -11.21 7.39
CA LEU A 45 1.65 -11.13 6.56
C LEU A 45 0.90 -12.46 6.53
N GLN A 46 1.60 -13.59 6.52
CA GLN A 46 1.00 -14.92 6.53
C GLN A 46 0.16 -15.22 7.79
N ASP A 47 0.40 -14.50 8.89
CA ASP A 47 -0.33 -14.68 10.15
C ASP A 47 -1.59 -13.82 10.22
N LEU A 48 -1.77 -12.89 9.27
CA LEU A 48 -2.94 -12.03 9.20
C LEU A 48 -4.00 -12.61 8.27
N SER A 49 -5.26 -12.56 8.68
CA SER A 49 -6.39 -12.75 7.77
C SER A 49 -6.56 -11.54 6.84
N ASP A 50 -7.28 -11.72 5.72
CA ASP A 50 -7.53 -10.62 4.78
C ASP A 50 -8.29 -9.45 5.42
N GLN A 51 -9.12 -9.73 6.43
CA GLN A 51 -9.86 -8.72 7.20
C GLN A 51 -8.95 -7.87 8.11
N GLU A 52 -7.74 -8.34 8.40
CA GLU A 52 -6.77 -7.64 9.26
C GLU A 52 -5.80 -6.77 8.48
N LEU A 53 -5.65 -7.01 7.17
CA LEU A 53 -4.77 -6.23 6.29
C LEU A 53 -5.04 -4.70 6.32
N PRO A 54 -6.30 -4.21 6.43
CA PRO A 54 -6.55 -2.77 6.51
C PRO A 54 -5.84 -2.10 7.70
N LYS A 55 -5.67 -2.80 8.82
CA LYS A 55 -5.02 -2.27 10.04
C LYS A 55 -3.57 -1.88 9.78
N LEU A 56 -2.89 -2.53 8.84
CA LEU A 56 -1.52 -2.18 8.45
C LEU A 56 -1.42 -0.76 7.87
N MET A 57 -2.49 -0.20 7.34
CA MET A 57 -2.51 1.20 6.87
C MET A 57 -2.79 2.21 7.98
N GLU A 58 -3.14 1.74 9.17
CA GLU A 58 -3.32 2.55 10.39
C GLU A 58 -2.02 2.61 11.19
N GLU A 59 -1.20 1.55 11.15
CA GLU A 59 0.13 1.47 11.76
C GLU A 59 1.19 2.29 11.02
N ASP A 60 1.96 3.09 11.76
CA ASP A 60 2.94 4.02 11.19
C ASP A 60 4.05 3.30 10.41
N ASP A 61 4.64 2.24 10.96
CA ASP A 61 5.75 1.50 10.35
C ASP A 61 5.33 0.87 9.02
N SER A 62 4.22 0.14 9.02
CA SER A 62 3.66 -0.52 7.83
C SER A 62 3.27 0.49 6.75
N ARG A 63 2.61 1.59 7.14
CA ARG A 63 2.23 2.66 6.22
C ARG A 63 3.45 3.34 5.60
N GLN A 64 4.49 3.62 6.39
CA GLN A 64 5.73 4.23 5.89
C GLN A 64 6.46 3.32 4.90
N ILE A 65 6.58 2.03 5.20
CA ILE A 65 7.24 1.04 4.32
C ILE A 65 6.58 1.00 2.95
N ILE A 66 5.25 0.87 2.89
CA ILE A 66 4.52 0.91 1.62
C ILE A 66 4.66 2.27 0.94
N HIS A 67 4.58 3.37 1.69
CA HIS A 67 4.62 4.71 1.12
C HIS A 67 5.94 5.00 0.39
N ILE A 68 7.08 4.62 0.96
CA ILE A 68 8.39 4.94 0.34
C ILE A 68 8.80 3.98 -0.75
N THR A 69 8.30 2.74 -0.70
CA THR A 69 8.63 1.71 -1.70
C THR A 69 7.72 1.78 -2.92
N TYR A 70 6.76 2.70 -2.96
CA TYR A 70 5.79 2.82 -4.07
C TYR A 70 6.48 2.93 -5.45
N GLY A 71 7.57 3.68 -5.55
CA GLY A 71 8.32 3.83 -6.78
C GLY A 71 8.95 2.51 -7.24
N LEU A 72 9.50 1.74 -6.29
CA LEU A 72 10.05 0.41 -6.57
C LEU A 72 8.95 -0.55 -7.01
N ILE A 73 7.80 -0.56 -6.33
CA ILE A 73 6.64 -1.40 -6.68
C ILE A 73 6.15 -1.09 -8.10
N LEU A 74 5.98 0.19 -8.45
CA LEU A 74 5.46 0.58 -9.77
C LEU A 74 6.45 0.35 -10.91
N LEU A 75 7.75 0.33 -10.61
CA LEU A 75 8.81 0.13 -11.61
C LEU A 75 9.32 -1.31 -11.68
N ALA A 76 8.93 -2.18 -10.73
CA ALA A 76 9.35 -3.57 -10.68
C ALA A 76 8.92 -4.32 -11.95
N LYS A 77 9.88 -4.98 -12.60
CA LYS A 77 9.68 -5.75 -13.83
C LYS A 77 10.20 -7.18 -13.68
N ASP A 78 9.60 -8.11 -14.40
CA ASP A 78 10.12 -9.45 -14.57
C ASP A 78 11.32 -9.48 -15.55
N GLN A 79 11.88 -10.67 -15.73
CA GLN A 79 12.98 -10.93 -16.68
C GLN A 79 12.63 -10.63 -18.15
N ASN A 80 11.35 -10.54 -18.50
CA ASN A 80 10.87 -10.21 -19.85
C ASN A 80 10.56 -8.71 -20.00
N GLY A 81 10.78 -7.90 -18.94
CA GLY A 81 10.52 -6.47 -18.93
C GLY A 81 9.05 -6.09 -18.67
N LYS A 82 8.19 -7.05 -18.32
CA LYS A 82 6.79 -6.79 -17.97
C LYS A 82 6.70 -6.32 -16.52
N TYR A 83 5.85 -5.32 -16.25
CA TYR A 83 5.64 -4.84 -14.89
C TYR A 83 5.00 -5.91 -13.99
N LEU A 84 5.55 -6.10 -12.79
CA LEU A 84 5.05 -7.09 -11.83
C LEU A 84 3.72 -6.67 -11.21
N PHE A 85 3.63 -5.40 -10.78
CA PHE A 85 2.48 -4.90 -10.03
C PHE A 85 1.72 -3.79 -10.74
N ARG A 86 2.42 -2.93 -11.48
CA ARG A 86 1.87 -1.68 -12.04
C ARG A 86 0.55 -1.87 -12.77
N ASP A 87 0.52 -2.79 -13.74
CA ASP A 87 -0.65 -2.96 -14.60
C ASP A 87 -1.83 -3.54 -13.80
N ARG A 88 -1.58 -4.49 -12.88
CA ARG A 88 -2.57 -5.06 -11.95
C ARG A 88 -3.12 -4.02 -10.97
N ILE A 89 -2.27 -3.12 -10.47
CA ILE A 89 -2.66 -1.99 -9.61
C ILE A 89 -3.65 -1.09 -10.36
N TYR A 90 -3.29 -0.65 -11.57
CA TYR A 90 -4.17 0.22 -12.35
C TYR A 90 -5.49 -0.45 -12.71
N GLU A 91 -5.46 -1.73 -13.10
CA GLU A 91 -6.66 -2.51 -13.39
C GLU A 91 -7.56 -2.67 -12.15
N CYS A 92 -6.99 -2.97 -10.99
CA CYS A 92 -7.72 -3.05 -9.72
C CYS A 92 -8.39 -1.71 -9.39
N LEU A 93 -7.65 -0.60 -9.48
CA LEU A 93 -8.19 0.73 -9.17
C LEU A 93 -9.29 1.15 -10.15
N GLN A 94 -9.11 0.88 -11.44
CA GLN A 94 -10.10 1.20 -12.48
C GLN A 94 -11.39 0.41 -12.29
N ARG A 95 -11.30 -0.89 -11.94
CA ARG A 95 -12.48 -1.72 -11.66
C ARG A 95 -13.23 -1.30 -10.40
N ASN A 96 -12.55 -0.64 -9.47
CA ASN A 96 -13.08 -0.27 -8.16
C ASN A 96 -13.12 1.26 -7.98
N GLU A 97 -13.38 2.00 -9.06
CA GLU A 97 -13.39 3.47 -9.06
C GLU A 97 -14.41 4.04 -8.05
N GLU A 98 -15.59 3.46 -7.95
CA GLU A 98 -16.60 3.86 -6.96
C GLU A 98 -16.10 3.68 -5.51
N LEU A 99 -15.45 2.55 -5.23
CA LEU A 99 -14.87 2.27 -3.92
C LEU A 99 -13.72 3.25 -3.62
N TYR A 100 -12.93 3.59 -4.63
CA TYR A 100 -11.88 4.59 -4.50
C TYR A 100 -12.44 5.98 -4.16
N ASN A 101 -13.53 6.40 -4.81
CA ASN A 101 -14.21 7.66 -4.50
C ASN A 101 -14.74 7.68 -3.06
N GLN A 102 -15.34 6.58 -2.59
CA GLN A 102 -15.82 6.47 -1.20
C GLN A 102 -14.68 6.61 -0.16
N PHE A 103 -13.53 5.98 -0.41
CA PHE A 103 -12.38 6.12 0.47
C PHE A 103 -11.82 7.56 0.47
N LEU A 104 -11.74 8.19 -0.71
CA LEU A 104 -11.31 9.59 -0.83
C LEU A 104 -12.24 10.54 -0.08
N GLU A 105 -13.55 10.42 -0.28
CA GLU A 105 -14.56 11.23 0.40
C GLU A 105 -14.46 11.09 1.92
N LYS A 106 -14.36 9.86 2.43
CA LYS A 106 -14.18 9.62 3.86
C LYS A 106 -12.89 10.22 4.40
N HIS A 107 -11.79 10.07 3.67
CA HIS A 107 -10.48 10.56 4.13
C HIS A 107 -10.41 12.09 4.13
N ILE A 108 -10.86 12.74 3.06
CA ILE A 108 -10.88 14.19 2.93
C ILE A 108 -11.94 14.80 3.85
N GLY A 109 -13.12 14.18 3.96
CA GLY A 109 -14.19 14.59 4.87
C GLY A 109 -13.70 14.67 6.33
N LYS A 110 -13.00 13.64 6.81
CA LYS A 110 -12.37 13.66 8.14
C LYS A 110 -11.38 14.82 8.32
N HIS A 111 -10.60 15.15 7.28
CA HIS A 111 -9.70 16.31 7.34
C HIS A 111 -10.47 17.63 7.44
N LEU A 112 -11.58 17.77 6.72
CA LEU A 112 -12.43 18.97 6.77
C LEU A 112 -13.10 19.13 8.13
N GLU A 113 -13.64 18.05 8.71
CA GLU A 113 -14.21 18.06 10.07
C GLU A 113 -13.18 18.48 11.12
N LEU A 114 -11.94 17.98 11.02
CA LEU A 114 -10.85 18.37 11.92
C LEU A 114 -10.43 19.83 11.77
N LEU A 115 -10.71 20.46 10.63
CA LEU A 115 -10.51 21.89 10.39
C LEU A 115 -11.71 22.75 10.84
N GLY A 116 -12.78 22.14 11.36
CA GLY A 116 -13.94 22.83 11.90
C GLY A 116 -15.03 23.18 10.88
N PHE A 117 -15.09 22.47 9.75
CA PHE A 117 -16.19 22.54 8.79
C PHE A 117 -17.30 21.54 9.14
#